data_AF-A0A3M2AHP0-F1
#
_entry.id   AF-A0A3M2AHP0-F1
#
_cell.length_a   1.000
_cell.length_b   1.000
_cell.length_c   1.000
_cell.angle_alpha   90.00
_cell.angle_beta   90.00
_cell.angle_gamma   90.00
#
_symmetry.space_group_name_H-M   'P 1'
#
loop_
_entity.id
_entity.type
_entity.pdbx_description
1 polymer ?
#
loop_
_entity_poly.entity_id
_entity_poly.type
_entity_poly.pdbx_seq_one_letter_code
_entity_poly.pdbx_strand_id
1 'polypeptide(L)'
;MKQDLSHLIKNQAFDKKSLKEYLASTVLELIKLELENLPQSQWEKTLLTWVKICRFAQSMEKKGEEERQKFYQKHNFDPMMVQITESLVEKLRLAYQTGLMSLEDKGEELISLALDGVKEDSSPALRFIKSFFSA
;
A
#
# COMPACT_ATOMS: atom_id res chain seq x y z
N MET A 1 -0.62 -8.93 -31.94
CA MET A 1 -0.90 -7.61 -31.33
C MET A 1 -1.20 -7.84 -29.86
N LYS A 2 -0.36 -7.33 -28.94
CA LYS A 2 -0.67 -7.35 -27.50
C LYS A 2 -1.75 -6.29 -27.28
N GLN A 3 -2.93 -6.70 -26.84
CA GLN A 3 -3.99 -5.76 -26.50
C GLN A 3 -3.53 -4.95 -25.28
N ASP A 4 -3.43 -3.64 -25.45
CA ASP A 4 -3.11 -2.71 -24.38
C ASP A 4 -4.34 -2.56 -23.47
N LEU A 5 -4.32 -3.28 -22.35
CA LEU A 5 -5.38 -3.27 -21.35
C LEU A 5 -5.32 -2.04 -20.43
N SER A 6 -4.37 -1.12 -20.64
CA SER A 6 -4.21 0.10 -19.81
C SER A 6 -5.45 1.00 -19.87
N HIS A 7 -6.29 0.86 -20.90
CA HIS A 7 -7.54 1.61 -21.04
C HIS A 7 -8.70 1.06 -20.20
N LEU A 8 -8.66 -0.21 -19.78
CA LEU A 8 -9.72 -0.80 -18.95
C LEU A 8 -9.63 -0.34 -17.49
N ILE A 9 -8.43 -0.06 -16.99
CA ILE A 9 -8.20 0.43 -15.62
C ILE A 9 -8.51 1.94 -15.53
N LYS A 10 -8.30 2.71 -16.61
CA LYS A 10 -8.50 4.17 -16.62
C LYS A 10 -9.95 4.63 -16.44
N ASN A 11 -10.94 3.76 -16.61
CA ASN A 11 -12.37 4.12 -16.61
C ASN A 11 -13.20 3.50 -15.47
N GLN A 12 -12.61 2.73 -14.56
CA GLN A 12 -13.28 2.50 -13.28
C GLN A 12 -13.02 3.74 -12.42
N ALA A 13 -13.97 4.68 -12.44
CA ALA A 13 -14.08 5.64 -11.36
C ALA A 13 -14.29 4.83 -10.07
N PHE A 14 -13.20 4.50 -9.38
CA PHE A 14 -13.27 3.91 -8.07
C PHE A 14 -14.05 4.88 -7.19
N ASP A 15 -15.24 4.49 -6.78
CA ASP A 15 -15.86 5.21 -5.68
C ASP A 15 -15.00 5.01 -4.42
N LYS A 16 -15.08 5.98 -3.50
CA LYS A 16 -14.24 6.00 -2.30
C LYS A 16 -14.35 4.70 -1.50
N LYS A 17 -15.51 4.05 -1.52
CA LYS A 17 -15.77 2.81 -0.78
C LYS A 17 -15.04 1.63 -1.41
N SER A 18 -15.15 1.48 -2.72
CA SER A 18 -14.50 0.43 -3.51
C SER A 18 -12.98 0.54 -3.43
N LEU A 19 -12.44 1.77 -3.37
CA LEU A 19 -10.99 1.94 -3.17
C LEU A 19 -10.55 1.47 -1.79
N LYS A 20 -11.27 1.80 -0.71
CA LYS A 20 -10.94 1.33 0.64
C LYS A 20 -10.97 -0.20 0.73
N GLU A 21 -11.98 -0.85 0.14
CA GLU A 21 -12.08 -2.31 0.07
C GLU A 21 -10.94 -2.93 -0.76
N TYR A 22 -10.54 -2.28 -1.85
CA TYR A 22 -9.37 -2.69 -2.66
C TYR A 22 -8.06 -2.57 -1.88
N LEU A 23 -7.86 -1.47 -1.14
CA LEU A 23 -6.68 -1.30 -0.28
C LEU A 23 -6.64 -2.36 0.83
N ALA A 24 -7.80 -2.69 1.43
CA ALA A 24 -7.93 -3.73 2.44
C ALA A 24 -7.52 -5.11 1.88
N SER A 25 -8.05 -5.49 0.72
CA SER A 25 -7.77 -6.78 0.08
C SER A 25 -6.36 -6.92 -0.51
N THR A 26 -5.56 -5.85 -0.52
CA THR A 26 -4.21 -5.86 -1.10
C THR A 26 -3.13 -5.50 -0.09
N VAL A 27 -3.07 -4.25 0.36
CA VAL A 27 -2.02 -3.75 1.26
C VAL A 27 -2.18 -4.36 2.64
N LEU A 28 -3.39 -4.31 3.17
CA LEU A 28 -3.65 -4.78 4.53
C LEU A 28 -3.55 -6.30 4.63
N GLU A 29 -4.05 -7.04 3.65
CA GLU A 29 -3.92 -8.49 3.61
C GLU A 29 -2.45 -8.94 3.50
N LEU A 30 -1.61 -8.22 2.74
CA LEU A 30 -0.17 -8.50 2.67
C LEU A 30 0.52 -8.29 4.02
N ILE A 31 0.22 -7.18 4.71
CA ILE A 31 0.75 -6.90 6.06
C ILE A 31 0.29 -8.00 7.04
N LYS A 32 -0.99 -8.35 7.00
CA LYS A 32 -1.59 -9.37 7.86
C LYS A 32 -0.92 -10.72 7.65
N LEU A 33 -0.76 -11.15 6.39
CA LEU A 33 -0.09 -12.41 6.06
C LEU A 33 1.35 -12.43 6.58
N GLU A 34 2.08 -11.32 6.46
CA GLU A 34 3.45 -11.24 7.00
C GLU A 34 3.44 -11.38 8.53
N LEU A 35 2.54 -10.68 9.25
CA LEU A 35 2.42 -10.80 10.70
C LEU A 35 2.05 -12.22 11.15
N GLU A 36 1.13 -12.87 10.46
CA GLU A 36 0.67 -14.23 10.79
C GLU A 36 1.78 -15.28 10.63
N ASN A 37 2.81 -14.98 9.83
CA ASN A 37 3.99 -15.83 9.64
C ASN A 37 5.15 -15.50 10.61
N LEU A 38 4.98 -14.52 11.50
CA LEU A 38 6.01 -14.07 12.44
C LEU A 38 5.57 -14.23 13.90
N PRO A 39 6.52 -14.44 14.84
CA PRO A 39 6.23 -14.35 16.26
C PRO A 39 5.68 -12.97 16.63
N GLN A 40 4.71 -12.92 17.56
CA GLN A 40 4.09 -11.66 18.01
C GLN A 40 5.09 -10.61 18.50
N SER A 41 6.21 -11.04 19.09
CA SER A 41 7.29 -10.15 19.53
C SER A 41 7.95 -9.34 18.41
N GLN A 42 7.74 -9.73 17.14
CA GLN A 42 8.26 -9.02 15.97
C GLN A 42 7.23 -8.10 15.32
N TRP A 43 5.95 -8.19 15.68
CA TRP A 43 4.87 -7.51 14.95
C TRP A 43 5.02 -5.99 14.92
N GLU A 44 5.37 -5.37 16.05
CA GLU A 44 5.59 -3.92 16.11
C GLU A 44 6.72 -3.47 15.17
N LYS A 45 7.84 -4.20 15.16
CA LYS A 45 8.97 -3.92 14.27
C LYS A 45 8.57 -4.07 12.80
N THR A 46 7.77 -5.08 12.48
CA THR A 46 7.23 -5.30 11.13
C THR A 46 6.33 -4.14 10.72
N LEU A 47 5.40 -3.68 11.57
CA LEU A 47 4.55 -2.53 11.27
C LEU A 47 5.32 -1.23 11.11
N LEU A 48 6.35 -0.97 11.93
CA LEU A 48 7.27 0.16 11.74
C LEU A 48 8.03 0.08 10.41
N THR A 49 8.29 -1.13 9.93
CA THR A 49 8.90 -1.34 8.61
C THR A 49 7.91 -1.00 7.51
N TRP A 50 6.65 -1.43 7.62
CA TRP A 50 5.59 -1.05 6.69
C TRP A 50 5.34 0.46 6.63
N VAL A 51 5.40 1.17 7.76
CA VAL A 51 5.37 2.65 7.77
C VAL A 51 6.48 3.22 6.89
N LYS A 52 7.71 2.72 7.02
CA LYS A 52 8.85 3.17 6.20
C LYS A 52 8.66 2.83 4.73
N ILE A 53 8.14 1.64 4.41
CA ILE A 53 7.86 1.21 3.04
C ILE A 53 6.82 2.12 2.39
N CYS A 54 5.72 2.44 3.09
CA CYS A 54 4.69 3.34 2.57
C CYS A 54 5.23 4.76 2.34
N ARG A 55 6.03 5.31 3.27
CA ARG A 55 6.70 6.61 3.09
C ARG A 55 7.70 6.58 1.93
N PHE A 56 8.44 5.49 1.79
CA PHE A 56 9.35 5.31 0.67
C PHE A 56 8.59 5.29 -0.65
N ALA A 57 7.50 4.53 -0.75
CA ALA A 57 6.62 4.51 -1.92
C ALA A 57 6.07 5.91 -2.24
N GLN A 58 5.68 6.70 -1.23
CA GLN A 58 5.28 8.10 -1.44
C GLN A 58 6.40 8.96 -2.02
N SER A 59 7.65 8.77 -1.58
CA SER A 59 8.80 9.47 -2.19
C SER A 59 9.05 9.07 -3.64
N MET A 60 8.75 7.81 -3.98
CA MET A 60 8.86 7.26 -5.33
C MET A 60 7.72 7.74 -6.22
N GLU A 61 6.51 7.90 -5.69
CA GLU A 61 5.34 8.36 -6.44
C GLU A 61 5.60 9.67 -7.20
N LYS A 62 6.34 10.60 -6.55
CA LYS A 62 6.76 11.90 -7.09
C LYS A 62 7.75 11.82 -8.26
N LYS A 63 8.33 10.64 -8.52
CA LYS A 63 9.34 10.40 -9.56
C LYS A 63 8.70 9.83 -10.81
N GLY A 64 9.28 10.17 -11.97
CA GLY A 64 8.94 9.52 -13.24
C GLY A 64 9.30 8.03 -13.23
N GLU A 65 8.62 7.23 -14.07
CA GLU A 65 8.86 5.78 -14.13
C GLU A 65 10.33 5.43 -14.42
N GLU A 66 10.96 6.11 -15.39
CA GLU A 66 12.36 5.89 -15.72
C GLU A 66 13.30 6.19 -14.53
N GLU A 67 12.99 7.23 -13.76
CA GLU A 67 13.77 7.59 -12.57
C GLU A 67 13.62 6.54 -11.46
N ARG A 68 12.39 6.02 -11.24
CA ARG A 68 12.15 4.92 -10.30
C ARG A 68 12.90 3.65 -10.70
N GLN A 69 12.85 3.25 -11.97
CA GLN A 69 13.56 2.07 -12.45
C GLN A 69 15.08 2.19 -12.29
N LYS A 70 15.65 3.35 -12.61
CA LYS A 70 17.07 3.64 -12.35
C LYS A 70 17.41 3.57 -10.86
N PHE A 71 16.52 4.06 -9.99
CA PHE A 71 16.69 3.96 -8.54
C PHE A 71 16.74 2.50 -8.09
N TYR A 72 15.79 1.67 -8.52
CA TYR A 72 15.74 0.25 -8.14
C TYR A 72 16.98 -0.52 -8.57
N GLN A 73 17.43 -0.31 -9.81
CA GLN A 73 18.66 -0.92 -10.32
C GLN A 73 19.89 -0.46 -9.53
N LYS A 74 20.02 0.84 -9.26
CA LYS A 74 21.15 1.39 -8.51
C LYS A 74 21.25 0.83 -7.09
N HIS A 75 20.12 0.52 -6.47
CA HIS A 75 20.04 0.00 -5.11
C HIS A 75 19.87 -1.53 -5.03
N ASN A 76 20.00 -2.24 -6.16
CA ASN A 76 19.86 -3.70 -6.25
C ASN A 76 18.57 -4.24 -5.62
N PHE A 77 17.44 -3.56 -5.87
CA PHE A 77 16.14 -4.07 -5.43
C PHE A 77 15.85 -5.38 -6.15
N ASP A 78 15.44 -6.39 -5.39
CA ASP A 78 14.94 -7.63 -5.98
C ASP A 78 13.55 -7.41 -6.62
N PRO A 79 13.10 -8.33 -7.49
CA PRO A 79 11.81 -8.19 -8.18
C PRO A 79 10.61 -8.02 -7.23
N MET A 80 10.64 -8.63 -6.04
CA MET A 80 9.55 -8.54 -5.07
C MET A 80 9.50 -7.16 -4.43
N MET A 81 10.65 -6.57 -4.07
CA MET A 81 10.74 -5.21 -3.56
C MET A 81 10.26 -4.19 -4.59
N VAL A 82 10.62 -4.36 -5.85
CA VAL A 82 10.12 -3.50 -6.95
C VAL A 82 8.61 -3.62 -7.06
N GLN A 83 8.08 -4.84 -7.10
CA GLN A 83 6.64 -5.09 -7.21
C GLN A 83 5.85 -4.49 -6.03
N ILE A 84 6.31 -4.68 -4.80
CA ILE A 84 5.67 -4.09 -3.61
C ILE A 84 5.69 -2.56 -3.70
N THR A 85 6.83 -1.98 -4.05
CA THR A 85 6.97 -0.51 -4.14
C THR A 85 6.06 0.07 -5.22
N GLU A 86 6.07 -0.46 -6.44
CA GLU A 86 5.24 0.04 -7.54
C GLU A 86 3.74 -0.16 -7.25
N SER A 87 3.36 -1.28 -6.63
CA SER A 87 1.99 -1.54 -6.19
C SER A 87 1.50 -0.49 -5.18
N LEU A 88 2.37 -0.05 -4.26
CA LEU A 88 2.05 1.02 -3.30
C LEU A 88 2.03 2.39 -3.97
N VAL A 89 2.93 2.67 -4.90
CA VAL A 89 2.93 3.92 -5.70
C VAL A 89 1.61 4.07 -6.46
N GLU A 90 1.15 3.00 -7.12
CA GLU A 90 -0.15 2.99 -7.80
C GLU A 90 -1.30 3.30 -6.84
N LYS A 91 -1.32 2.65 -5.67
CA LYS A 91 -2.37 2.82 -4.67
C LYS A 91 -2.40 4.21 -4.06
N LEU A 92 -1.24 4.82 -3.83
CA LEU A 92 -1.13 6.22 -3.42
C LEU A 92 -1.70 7.15 -4.49
N ARG A 93 -1.38 6.92 -5.76
CA ARG A 93 -1.97 7.70 -6.87
C ARG A 93 -3.47 7.61 -6.92
N LEU A 94 -4.03 6.39 -6.78
CA LEU A 94 -5.48 6.20 -6.74
C LEU A 94 -6.11 6.91 -5.52
N ALA A 95 -5.46 6.86 -4.36
CA ALA A 95 -5.94 7.53 -3.15
C ALA A 95 -5.96 9.06 -3.31
N TYR A 96 -4.94 9.65 -3.95
CA TYR A 96 -4.92 11.08 -4.27
C TYR A 96 -5.98 11.44 -5.32
N GLN A 97 -6.08 10.67 -6.41
CA GLN A 97 -7.03 10.92 -7.51
C GLN A 97 -8.49 10.86 -7.05
N THR A 98 -8.79 9.99 -6.09
CA THR A 98 -10.14 9.86 -5.52
C THR A 98 -10.43 10.85 -4.39
N GLY A 99 -9.44 11.67 -3.98
CA GLY A 99 -9.57 12.59 -2.86
C GLY A 99 -9.81 11.87 -1.53
N LEU A 100 -9.22 10.69 -1.37
CA LEU A 100 -9.13 9.97 -0.11
C LEU A 100 -7.87 10.34 0.68
N MET A 101 -6.82 10.80 -0.03
CA MET A 101 -5.64 11.42 0.57
C MET A 101 -5.37 12.77 -0.08
N SER A 102 -4.81 13.69 0.70
CA SER A 102 -4.18 14.92 0.26
C SER A 102 -2.69 14.71 -0.02
N LEU A 103 -2.03 15.66 -0.69
CA LEU A 103 -0.58 15.60 -0.93
C LEU A 103 0.26 15.86 0.33
N GLU A 104 -0.36 16.37 1.40
CA GLU A 104 0.27 16.64 2.70
C GLU A 104 0.21 15.42 3.64
N ASP A 105 -0.75 14.53 3.39
CA ASP A 105 -0.95 13.29 4.14
C ASP A 105 0.30 12.41 4.03
N LYS A 106 0.61 11.68 5.10
CA LYS A 106 1.79 10.81 5.11
C LYS A 106 1.48 9.48 4.41
N GLY A 107 2.47 8.89 3.76
CA GLY A 107 2.29 7.64 3.02
C GLY A 107 1.70 6.49 3.85
N GLU A 108 1.99 6.40 5.15
CA GLU A 108 1.41 5.39 6.04
C GLU A 108 -0.11 5.52 6.25
N GLU A 109 -0.72 6.68 5.99
CA GLU A 109 -2.17 6.87 6.08
C GLU A 109 -2.94 5.99 5.08
N LEU A 110 -2.26 5.50 4.04
CA LEU A 110 -2.80 4.47 3.15
C LEU A 110 -3.23 3.21 3.91
N ILE A 111 -2.52 2.84 4.99
CA ILE A 111 -2.86 1.69 5.83
C ILE A 111 -4.12 1.98 6.63
N SER A 112 -4.26 3.19 7.17
CA SER A 112 -5.49 3.64 7.86
C SER A 112 -6.69 3.62 6.92
N LEU A 113 -6.53 4.06 5.67
CA LEU A 113 -7.59 3.94 4.66
C LEU A 113 -7.95 2.49 4.33
N ALA A 114 -6.96 1.59 4.31
CA ALA A 114 -7.21 0.17 4.13
C ALA A 114 -7.99 -0.42 5.32
N LEU A 115 -7.67 0.00 6.55
CA LEU A 115 -8.38 -0.43 7.77
C LEU A 115 -9.86 -0.03 7.76
N ASP A 116 -10.19 1.17 7.26
CA ASP A 116 -11.57 1.62 7.10
C ASP A 116 -12.39 0.75 6.11
N GLY A 117 -11.71 0.05 5.20
CA GLY A 117 -12.32 -0.82 4.19
C GLY A 117 -12.67 -2.22 4.71
N VAL A 118 -12.26 -2.58 5.93
CA VAL A 118 -12.47 -3.92 6.47
C VAL A 118 -13.90 -4.07 6.99
N LYS A 119 -14.67 -4.96 6.35
CA LYS A 119 -16.07 -5.21 6.73
C LYS A 119 -16.23 -6.03 8.01
N GLU A 120 -15.39 -7.04 8.22
CA GLU A 120 -15.38 -7.88 9.42
C GLU A 120 -14.17 -8.83 9.33
N ASP A 121 -13.13 -8.55 10.09
CA ASP A 121 -12.05 -9.52 10.30
C ASP A 121 -11.57 -9.33 11.75
N SER A 122 -11.52 -10.45 12.45
CA SER A 122 -11.25 -10.54 13.89
C SER A 122 -9.90 -11.19 14.18
N SER A 123 -9.04 -11.38 13.18
CA SER A 123 -7.74 -12.03 13.37
C SER A 123 -6.89 -11.26 14.40
N PRO A 124 -6.09 -11.96 15.22
CA PRO A 124 -5.21 -11.32 16.18
C PRO A 124 -4.26 -10.31 15.52
N ALA A 125 -3.77 -10.63 14.32
CA ALA A 125 -2.92 -9.73 13.53
C ALA A 125 -3.66 -8.46 13.15
N LEU A 126 -4.89 -8.55 12.63
CA LEU A 126 -5.65 -7.36 12.27
C LEU A 126 -6.01 -6.50 13.48
N ARG A 127 -6.35 -7.10 14.63
CA ARG A 127 -6.57 -6.34 15.88
C ARG A 127 -5.32 -5.57 16.29
N PHE A 128 -4.16 -6.20 16.16
CA PHE A 128 -2.88 -5.56 16.45
C PHE A 128 -2.60 -4.41 15.48
N ILE A 129 -2.78 -4.61 14.17
CA ILE A 129 -2.64 -3.55 13.16
C ILE A 129 -3.58 -2.38 13.49
N LYS A 130 -4.86 -2.65 13.76
CA LYS A 130 -5.83 -1.62 14.17
C LYS A 130 -5.33 -0.84 15.39
N SER A 131 -4.90 -1.53 16.45
CA SER A 131 -4.41 -0.85 17.66
C SER A 131 -3.16 -0.01 17.41
N PHE A 132 -2.27 -0.45 16.53
CA PHE A 132 -1.02 0.24 16.21
C PHE A 132 -1.27 1.54 15.42
N PHE A 133 -2.21 1.54 14.48
CA PHE A 133 -2.50 2.71 13.63
C PHE A 133 -3.63 3.61 14.14
N SER A 134 -4.30 3.23 15.24
CA SER A 134 -5.34 4.05 15.90
C SER A 134 -4.83 4.84 17.11
N ALA A 135 -3.55 4.67 17.49
CA ALA A 135 -2.89 5.35 18.60
C ALA A 135 -2.27 6.68 18.16
#